data_AF-A0A9P5W0A4-F1
#
_entry.id   AF-A0A9P5W0A4-F1
#
_cell.length_a   1.000
_cell.length_b   1.000
_cell.length_c   1.000
_cell.angle_alpha   90.00
_cell.angle_beta   90.00
_cell.angle_gamma   90.00
#
_symmetry.space_group_name_H-M   'P 1'
#
loop_
_entity.id
_entity.type
_entity.pdbx_description
1 polymer ?
#
loop_
_entity_poly.entity_id
_entity_poly.type
_entity_poly.pdbx_seq_one_letter_code
_entity_poly.pdbx_strand_id
1 'polypeptide(L)'
;MTDFVSITIVIAIIFMIFRWFSDHTLDTPTCRQIDTVRSMFPNIPVEAIQYDLQKTGSVEQTCENILRDGTLPLPPRPSRPAPATFTSPPTPTPTAGSSSGSSQSVNGNLIQRFRLQDAADKNWVPEEPSKVWGDNSEKRQEVFKSRKEFMVLQARKYVIDFYLMLITEDGVVKAGYRGSYNPNFHIPLLCLNRRYLEQQAKSQSEKAKEVDASA
;
A
#
# COMPACT_ATOMS: atom_id res chain seq x y z
N MET A 1 -29.27 -48.61 -23.19
CA MET A 1 -29.59 -47.86 -21.94
C MET A 1 -28.35 -47.68 -21.06
N THR A 2 -27.60 -48.77 -20.80
CA THR A 2 -26.26 -48.79 -20.18
C THR A 2 -25.28 -47.75 -20.74
N ASP A 3 -25.45 -47.39 -22.00
CA ASP A 3 -24.58 -46.51 -22.79
C ASP A 3 -24.62 -45.07 -22.26
N PHE A 4 -25.82 -44.55 -21.99
CA PHE A 4 -26.00 -43.22 -21.39
C PHE A 4 -25.43 -43.15 -19.97
N VAL A 5 -25.55 -44.24 -19.19
CA VAL A 5 -24.94 -44.33 -17.85
C VAL A 5 -23.41 -44.38 -17.94
N SER A 6 -22.87 -45.10 -18.92
CA SER A 6 -21.43 -45.17 -19.16
C SER A 6 -20.85 -43.82 -19.60
N ILE A 7 -21.54 -43.12 -20.51
CA ILE A 7 -21.15 -41.78 -20.99
C ILE A 7 -21.20 -40.75 -19.85
N THR A 8 -22.25 -40.75 -19.01
CA THR A 8 -22.31 -39.80 -17.88
C THR A 8 -21.27 -40.09 -16.82
N ILE A 9 -20.92 -41.35 -16.55
CA ILE A 9 -19.79 -41.71 -15.66
C ILE A 9 -18.46 -41.20 -16.24
N VAL A 10 -18.19 -41.41 -17.54
CA VAL A 10 -16.96 -40.93 -18.19
C VAL A 10 -16.88 -39.40 -18.15
N ILE A 11 -17.97 -38.69 -18.46
CA ILE A 11 -18.03 -37.23 -18.37
C ILE A 11 -17.83 -36.76 -16.93
N ALA A 12 -18.42 -37.43 -15.94
CA ALA A 12 -18.24 -37.09 -14.53
C ALA A 12 -16.79 -37.31 -14.05
N ILE A 13 -16.11 -38.35 -14.52
CA ILE A 13 -14.68 -38.60 -14.24
C ILE A 13 -13.81 -37.51 -14.89
N ILE A 14 -14.04 -37.20 -16.17
CA ILE A 14 -13.33 -36.13 -16.88
C ILE A 14 -13.57 -34.78 -16.18
N PHE A 15 -14.79 -34.49 -15.76
CA PHE A 15 -15.13 -33.27 -15.02
C PHE A 15 -14.50 -33.26 -13.61
N MET A 16 -14.40 -34.39 -12.92
CA MET A 16 -13.67 -34.48 -11.65
C MET A 16 -12.19 -34.16 -11.84
N ILE A 17 -11.55 -34.74 -12.86
CA ILE A 17 -10.14 -34.50 -13.20
C ILE A 17 -9.95 -33.03 -13.60
N PHE A 18 -10.80 -32.48 -14.46
CA PHE A 18 -10.74 -31.07 -14.84
C PHE A 18 -10.97 -30.14 -13.66
N ARG A 19 -11.96 -30.41 -12.79
CA ARG A 19 -12.24 -29.58 -11.60
C ARG A 19 -11.10 -29.62 -10.59
N TRP A 20 -10.50 -30.79 -10.38
CA TRP A 20 -9.31 -30.96 -9.54
C TRP A 20 -8.09 -30.25 -10.12
N PHE A 21 -7.89 -30.30 -11.44
CA PHE A 21 -6.82 -29.58 -12.16
C PHE A 21 -7.09 -28.06 -12.29
N SER A 22 -8.32 -27.62 -12.10
CA SER A 22 -8.74 -26.20 -12.16
C SER A 22 -8.82 -25.53 -10.77
N ASP A 23 -8.64 -26.28 -9.68
CA ASP A 23 -8.56 -25.76 -8.30
C ASP A 23 -7.17 -25.13 -7.99
N HIS A 24 -6.44 -24.73 -9.04
CA HIS A 24 -5.30 -23.81 -8.96
C HIS A 24 -5.81 -22.37 -9.10
N THR A 25 -6.40 -21.86 -8.02
CA THR A 25 -6.88 -20.49 -7.89
C THR A 25 -5.75 -19.45 -8.10
N LEU A 26 -6.15 -18.21 -8.42
CA LEU A 26 -5.25 -17.09 -8.76
C LEU A 26 -4.53 -16.52 -7.53
N ASP A 27 -3.95 -17.39 -6.71
CA ASP A 27 -3.29 -17.04 -5.47
C ASP A 27 -1.92 -16.42 -5.73
N THR A 28 -1.76 -15.17 -5.31
CA THR A 28 -0.44 -14.55 -5.19
C THR A 28 0.42 -15.42 -4.26
N PRO A 29 1.60 -15.91 -4.68
CA PRO A 29 2.36 -16.89 -3.92
C PRO A 29 2.67 -16.37 -2.54
N THR A 30 2.38 -17.18 -1.52
CA THR A 30 2.46 -16.73 -0.14
C THR A 30 3.91 -16.44 0.24
N CYS A 31 4.13 -15.43 1.11
CA CYS A 31 5.46 -15.07 1.59
C CYS A 31 6.24 -16.31 2.08
N ARG A 32 5.56 -17.19 2.83
CA ARG A 32 6.12 -18.44 3.35
C ARG A 32 6.66 -19.38 2.26
N GLN A 33 6.01 -19.49 1.10
CA GLN A 33 6.50 -20.32 -0.02
C GLN A 33 7.79 -19.73 -0.60
N ILE A 34 7.81 -18.41 -0.80
CA ILE A 34 8.98 -17.66 -1.28
C ILE A 34 10.15 -17.79 -0.30
N ASP A 35 9.90 -17.57 1.00
CA ASP A 35 10.90 -17.68 2.07
C ASP A 35 11.50 -19.09 2.14
N THR A 36 10.67 -20.12 1.94
CA THR A 36 11.10 -21.53 1.93
C THR A 36 12.08 -21.80 0.78
N VAL A 37 11.72 -21.46 -0.46
CA VAL A 37 12.63 -21.60 -1.63
C VAL A 37 13.90 -20.76 -1.43
N ARG A 38 13.75 -19.52 -0.95
CA ARG A 38 14.86 -18.59 -0.73
C ARG A 38 15.87 -19.08 0.32
N SER A 39 15.43 -19.87 1.31
CA SER A 39 16.30 -20.48 2.32
C SER A 39 17.20 -21.58 1.75
N MET A 40 16.71 -22.34 0.76
CA MET A 40 17.46 -23.40 0.07
C MET A 40 18.36 -22.82 -1.03
N PHE A 41 17.92 -21.76 -1.72
CA PHE A 41 18.60 -21.20 -2.89
C PHE A 41 18.93 -19.70 -2.73
N PRO A 42 19.90 -19.33 -1.86
CA PRO A 42 20.28 -17.94 -1.59
C PRO A 42 20.91 -17.20 -2.79
N ASN A 43 21.26 -17.92 -3.85
CA ASN A 43 21.79 -17.33 -5.10
C ASN A 43 20.70 -16.81 -6.05
N ILE A 44 19.42 -17.14 -5.80
CA ILE A 44 18.32 -16.93 -6.77
C ILE A 44 17.44 -15.74 -6.37
N PRO A 45 17.16 -14.78 -7.28
CA PRO A 45 16.41 -13.57 -6.95
C PRO A 45 14.94 -13.86 -6.65
N VAL A 46 14.39 -13.16 -5.66
CA VAL A 46 13.01 -13.30 -5.18
C VAL A 46 11.97 -13.09 -6.30
N GLU A 47 12.23 -12.17 -7.23
CA GLU A 47 11.35 -11.90 -8.39
C GLU A 47 11.16 -13.13 -9.29
N ALA A 48 12.20 -13.95 -9.48
CA ALA A 48 12.13 -15.15 -10.31
C ALA A 48 11.47 -16.33 -9.57
N ILE A 49 11.73 -16.45 -8.27
CA ILE A 49 11.02 -17.39 -7.38
C ILE A 49 9.52 -17.08 -7.38
N GLN A 50 9.15 -15.81 -7.25
CA GLN A 50 7.75 -15.37 -7.29
C GLN A 50 7.08 -15.69 -8.63
N TYR A 51 7.78 -15.46 -9.75
CA TYR A 51 7.26 -15.71 -11.09
C TYR A 51 7.06 -17.21 -11.40
N ASP A 52 7.99 -18.08 -11.00
CA ASP A 52 7.81 -19.52 -11.21
C ASP A 52 6.79 -20.12 -10.24
N LEU A 53 6.71 -19.66 -8.99
CA LEU A 53 5.64 -20.05 -8.07
C LEU A 53 4.24 -19.63 -8.58
N GLN A 54 4.12 -18.49 -9.28
CA GLN A 54 2.88 -18.08 -9.96
C GLN A 54 2.52 -18.99 -11.16
N LYS A 55 3.47 -19.76 -11.69
CA LYS A 55 3.32 -20.62 -12.87
C LYS A 55 3.17 -22.10 -12.51
N THR A 56 3.77 -22.54 -11.40
CA THR A 56 3.76 -23.94 -10.93
C THR A 56 2.80 -24.18 -9.76
N GLY A 57 2.50 -23.16 -8.95
CA GLY A 57 1.69 -23.27 -7.72
C GLY A 57 2.35 -24.03 -6.56
N SER A 58 3.53 -24.66 -6.77
CA SER A 58 4.17 -25.57 -5.82
C SER A 58 5.62 -25.18 -5.54
N VAL A 59 6.00 -25.21 -4.26
CA VAL A 59 7.39 -24.98 -3.81
C VAL A 59 8.29 -26.10 -4.32
N GLU A 60 7.81 -27.33 -4.24
CA GLU A 60 8.48 -28.56 -4.62
C GLU A 60 8.81 -28.55 -6.11
N GLN A 61 7.84 -28.18 -6.96
CA GLN A 61 8.02 -28.12 -8.41
C GLN A 61 8.92 -26.95 -8.84
N THR A 62 8.87 -25.80 -8.15
CA THR A 62 9.86 -24.73 -8.35
C THR A 62 11.27 -25.15 -7.90
N CYS A 63 11.42 -25.97 -6.84
CA CYS A 63 12.72 -26.52 -6.45
C CYS A 63 13.28 -27.49 -7.51
N GLU A 64 12.44 -28.36 -8.09
CA GLU A 64 12.84 -29.23 -9.20
C GLU A 64 13.25 -28.44 -10.46
N ASN A 65 12.51 -27.37 -10.82
CA ASN A 65 12.92 -26.48 -11.91
C ASN A 65 14.31 -25.86 -11.65
N ILE A 66 14.53 -25.33 -10.43
CA ILE A 66 15.83 -24.77 -10.02
C ILE A 66 16.97 -25.79 -10.15
N LEU A 67 16.75 -27.04 -9.74
CA LEU A 67 17.76 -28.09 -9.77
C LEU A 67 18.08 -28.59 -11.19
N ARG A 68 17.13 -28.48 -12.13
CA ARG A 68 17.29 -28.90 -13.53
C ARG A 68 17.93 -27.83 -14.41
N ASP A 69 17.45 -26.59 -14.31
CA ASP A 69 17.86 -25.49 -15.19
C ASP A 69 18.95 -24.59 -14.56
N GLY A 70 19.24 -24.76 -13.26
CA GLY A 70 20.23 -23.99 -12.49
C GLY A 70 19.89 -22.51 -12.27
N THR A 71 18.91 -21.99 -13.02
CA THR A 71 18.43 -20.61 -13.03
C THR A 71 16.93 -20.60 -13.32
N LEU A 72 16.22 -19.58 -12.81
CA LEU A 72 14.79 -19.39 -13.09
C LEU A 72 14.57 -18.32 -14.16
N PRO A 73 13.50 -18.42 -14.97
CA PRO A 73 13.12 -17.34 -15.88
C PRO A 73 12.79 -16.08 -15.08
N LEU A 74 13.49 -14.97 -15.37
CA LEU A 74 13.16 -13.67 -14.80
C LEU A 74 11.79 -13.22 -15.33
N PRO A 75 10.88 -12.68 -14.50
CA PRO A 75 9.64 -12.10 -15.00
C PRO A 75 9.93 -10.98 -16.01
N PRO A 76 9.20 -10.92 -17.14
CA PRO A 76 9.33 -9.80 -18.08
C PRO A 76 8.94 -8.52 -17.35
N ARG A 77 9.90 -7.61 -17.15
CA ARG A 77 9.68 -6.36 -16.44
C ARG A 77 8.53 -5.59 -17.12
N PRO A 78 7.48 -5.18 -16.38
CA PRO A 78 6.41 -4.40 -16.97
C PRO A 78 7.01 -3.11 -17.54
N SER A 79 6.88 -2.92 -18.85
CA SER A 79 7.35 -1.71 -19.52
C SER A 79 6.50 -0.54 -19.05
N ARG A 80 6.97 0.14 -18.00
CA ARG A 80 6.36 1.37 -17.47
C ARG A 80 6.12 2.31 -18.65
N PRO A 81 4.87 2.63 -19.00
CA PRO A 81 4.62 3.53 -20.13
C PRO A 81 5.30 4.87 -19.82
N ALA A 82 6.10 5.35 -20.77
CA ALA A 82 6.69 6.68 -20.68
C ALA A 82 5.56 7.71 -20.56
N PRO A 83 5.70 8.77 -19.75
CA PRO A 83 4.69 9.81 -19.64
C PRO A 83 4.55 10.52 -20.99
N ALA A 84 3.48 10.21 -21.73
CA ALA A 84 3.27 10.73 -23.07
C ALA A 84 2.99 12.24 -23.04
N THR A 85 3.66 12.98 -23.93
CA THR A 85 3.43 14.41 -24.13
C THR A 85 2.02 14.65 -24.70
N PHE A 86 1.36 15.71 -24.25
CA PHE A 86 -0.04 16.00 -24.56
C PHE A 86 -0.30 16.34 -26.03
N THR A 87 -1.19 15.56 -26.68
CA THR A 87 -2.06 16.04 -27.77
C THR A 87 -3.36 15.19 -27.82
N SER A 88 -4.47 15.78 -28.27
CA SER A 88 -5.83 15.21 -28.26
C SER A 88 -6.45 15.24 -29.68
N PRO A 89 -7.75 14.89 -29.86
CA PRO A 89 -8.45 13.60 -29.82
C PRO A 89 -8.82 13.17 -31.28
N PRO A 90 -9.94 12.51 -31.68
CA PRO A 90 -10.98 11.71 -30.98
C PRO A 90 -11.32 10.33 -31.62
N THR A 91 -11.99 9.42 -30.88
CA THR A 91 -12.67 8.20 -31.40
C THR A 91 -13.75 7.74 -30.40
N PRO A 92 -14.93 7.18 -30.81
CA PRO A 92 -16.08 6.97 -29.92
C PRO A 92 -16.24 5.58 -29.26
N THR A 93 -17.21 5.54 -28.35
CA THR A 93 -17.93 4.46 -27.63
C THR A 93 -18.41 3.24 -28.45
N PRO A 94 -18.94 2.14 -27.84
CA PRO A 94 -19.02 1.73 -26.41
C PRO A 94 -18.40 0.29 -26.22
N THR A 95 -18.66 -0.61 -25.25
CA THR A 95 -19.59 -0.72 -24.09
C THR A 95 -19.02 -1.70 -23.04
N ALA A 96 -19.15 -1.43 -21.72
CA ALA A 96 -19.11 -2.46 -20.66
C ALA A 96 -19.66 -1.91 -19.33
N GLY A 97 -20.79 -2.45 -18.84
CA GLY A 97 -21.43 -2.01 -17.59
C GLY A 97 -21.51 -3.13 -16.55
N SER A 98 -20.83 -2.96 -15.42
CA SER A 98 -21.14 -3.63 -14.14
C SER A 98 -20.44 -2.87 -13.00
N SER A 99 -21.21 -2.42 -12.01
CA SER A 99 -20.80 -1.39 -11.07
C SER A 99 -20.32 -1.94 -9.72
N SER A 100 -19.16 -1.47 -9.25
CA SER A 100 -18.83 -1.46 -7.82
C SER A 100 -18.02 -0.22 -7.43
N GLY A 101 -18.76 0.88 -7.23
CA GLY A 101 -18.35 1.97 -6.33
C GLY A 101 -17.00 2.64 -6.59
N SER A 102 -16.84 3.34 -7.72
CA SER A 102 -15.75 4.31 -7.89
C SER A 102 -15.97 5.57 -7.04
N SER A 103 -15.84 5.46 -5.71
CA SER A 103 -15.52 6.64 -4.91
C SER A 103 -14.10 7.04 -5.26
N GLN A 104 -13.94 8.08 -6.08
CA GLN A 104 -12.65 8.75 -6.23
C GLN A 104 -12.09 9.00 -4.83
N SER A 105 -10.83 8.66 -4.59
CA SER A 105 -10.22 8.88 -3.28
C SER A 105 -10.14 10.37 -3.02
N VAL A 106 -11.14 10.91 -2.32
CA VAL A 106 -11.06 12.22 -1.67
C VAL A 106 -9.90 12.10 -0.70
N ASN A 107 -8.72 12.53 -1.14
CA ASN A 107 -7.47 12.52 -0.38
C ASN A 107 -7.49 13.65 0.68
N GLY A 108 -8.61 13.74 1.38
CA GLY A 108 -8.85 14.66 2.49
C GLY A 108 -7.97 14.29 3.67
N ASN A 109 -7.77 15.27 4.56
CA ASN A 109 -6.81 15.14 5.62
C ASN A 109 -7.18 13.97 6.56
N LEU A 110 -6.20 13.15 6.97
CA LEU A 110 -6.44 12.00 7.85
C LEU A 110 -7.12 12.43 9.16
N ILE A 111 -6.78 13.61 9.68
CA ILE A 111 -7.42 14.22 10.86
C ILE A 111 -8.92 14.48 10.60
N GLN A 112 -9.30 14.93 9.40
CA GLN A 112 -10.71 15.12 9.02
C GLN A 112 -11.45 13.79 8.85
N ARG A 113 -10.82 12.79 8.23
CA ARG A 113 -11.41 11.46 8.00
C ARG A 113 -11.78 10.75 9.30
N PHE A 114 -10.95 10.89 10.34
CA PHE A 114 -11.20 10.31 11.67
C PHE A 114 -11.89 11.27 12.65
N ARG A 115 -12.24 12.50 12.23
CA ARG A 115 -12.86 13.55 13.06
C ARG A 115 -12.03 13.94 14.30
N LEU A 116 -10.71 14.01 14.14
CA LEU A 116 -9.72 14.22 15.21
C LEU A 116 -9.28 15.69 15.37
N GLN A 117 -9.99 16.66 14.78
CA GLN A 117 -9.60 18.08 14.76
C GLN A 117 -9.30 18.60 16.18
N ASP A 118 -10.26 18.48 17.09
CA ASP A 118 -10.14 18.97 18.48
C ASP A 118 -8.95 18.36 19.24
N ALA A 119 -8.67 17.06 19.06
CA ALA A 119 -7.50 16.40 19.65
C ALA A 119 -6.17 16.86 19.01
N ALA A 120 -6.18 17.07 17.69
CA ALA A 120 -5.04 17.57 16.94
C ALA A 120 -4.70 19.03 17.33
N ASP A 121 -5.69 19.91 17.41
CA ASP A 121 -5.49 21.32 17.71
C ASP A 121 -4.97 21.54 19.14
N LYS A 122 -5.40 20.70 20.09
CA LYS A 122 -4.84 20.63 21.46
C LYS A 122 -3.50 19.86 21.56
N ASN A 123 -2.99 19.30 20.46
CA ASN A 123 -1.81 18.41 20.41
C ASN A 123 -1.83 17.26 21.43
N TRP A 124 -3.02 16.83 21.83
CA TRP A 124 -3.21 15.79 22.83
C TRP A 124 -3.17 14.41 22.17
N VAL A 125 -2.27 13.55 22.64
CA VAL A 125 -2.21 12.14 22.24
C VAL A 125 -2.82 11.32 23.37
N PRO A 126 -3.92 10.57 23.13
CA PRO A 126 -4.49 9.64 24.12
C PRO A 126 -3.50 8.58 24.59
N GLU A 127 -3.81 7.91 25.70
CA GLU A 127 -3.07 6.74 26.19
C GLU A 127 -3.06 5.60 25.14
N GLU A 128 -2.02 4.75 25.15
CA GLU A 128 -1.90 3.66 24.17
C GLU A 128 -3.05 2.64 24.34
N PRO A 129 -3.93 2.46 23.34
CA PRO A 129 -5.06 1.56 23.45
C PRO A 129 -4.60 0.10 23.53
N SER A 130 -5.24 -0.68 24.41
CA SER A 130 -4.78 -2.02 24.76
C SER A 130 -4.62 -2.93 23.53
N LYS A 131 -3.50 -3.66 23.51
CA LYS A 131 -3.10 -4.53 22.38
C LYS A 131 -3.94 -5.81 22.25
N VAL A 132 -4.82 -6.09 23.22
CA VAL A 132 -5.67 -7.29 23.29
C VAL A 132 -6.90 -7.11 22.38
N TRP A 133 -7.27 -8.14 21.63
CA TRP A 133 -8.49 -8.12 20.82
C TRP A 133 -9.71 -8.45 21.67
N GLY A 134 -10.79 -7.69 21.53
CA GLY A 134 -12.07 -8.04 22.14
C GLY A 134 -12.69 -9.29 21.51
N ASP A 135 -13.39 -10.08 22.32
CA ASP A 135 -14.04 -11.34 21.91
C ASP A 135 -15.16 -11.10 20.89
N ASN A 136 -15.97 -10.06 21.13
CA ASN A 136 -17.04 -9.62 20.23
C ASN A 136 -16.51 -8.72 19.11
N SER A 137 -17.12 -8.84 17.92
CA SER A 137 -16.78 -8.07 16.72
C SER A 137 -16.83 -6.56 16.95
N GLU A 138 -17.87 -6.04 17.62
CA GLU A 138 -18.02 -4.59 17.86
C GLU A 138 -16.88 -4.04 18.74
N LYS A 139 -16.57 -4.71 19.86
CA LYS A 139 -15.43 -4.34 20.73
C LYS A 139 -14.11 -4.36 19.96
N ARG A 140 -13.95 -5.29 19.02
CA ARG A 140 -12.75 -5.39 18.17
C ARG A 140 -12.68 -4.26 17.13
N GLN A 141 -13.81 -3.86 16.56
CA GLN A 141 -13.93 -2.69 15.68
C GLN A 141 -13.60 -1.40 16.42
N GLU A 142 -14.09 -1.23 17.65
CA GLU A 142 -13.77 -0.10 18.53
C GLU A 142 -12.27 -0.02 18.84
N VAL A 143 -11.65 -1.12 19.31
CA VAL A 143 -10.20 -1.19 19.54
C VAL A 143 -9.39 -0.87 18.27
N PHE A 144 -9.80 -1.37 17.10
CA PHE A 144 -9.17 -1.03 15.83
C PHE A 144 -9.35 0.44 15.43
N LYS A 145 -10.47 1.07 15.79
CA LYS A 145 -10.71 2.50 15.56
C LYS A 145 -9.80 3.34 16.46
N SER A 146 -9.86 3.14 17.78
CA SER A 146 -9.03 3.86 18.76
C SER A 146 -7.53 3.74 18.44
N ARG A 147 -7.07 2.57 18.00
CA ARG A 147 -5.66 2.37 17.63
C ARG A 147 -5.24 3.08 16.33
N LYS A 148 -6.16 3.24 15.35
CA LYS A 148 -5.91 4.08 14.17
C LYS A 148 -5.84 5.57 14.55
N GLU A 149 -6.73 6.00 15.43
CA GLU A 149 -6.84 7.39 15.89
C GLU A 149 -5.61 7.80 16.73
N PHE A 150 -5.18 6.94 17.66
CA PHE A 150 -3.90 7.06 18.38
C PHE A 150 -2.71 7.18 17.41
N MET A 151 -2.60 6.28 16.43
CA MET A 151 -1.49 6.29 15.46
C MET A 151 -1.45 7.57 14.61
N VAL A 152 -2.61 8.13 14.22
CA VAL A 152 -2.71 9.39 13.47
C VAL A 152 -2.23 10.57 14.33
N LEU A 153 -2.65 10.64 15.59
CA LEU A 153 -2.24 11.71 16.52
C LEU A 153 -0.75 11.60 16.88
N GLN A 154 -0.25 10.39 17.14
CA GLN A 154 1.17 10.12 17.39
C GLN A 154 2.04 10.53 16.20
N ALA A 155 1.65 10.16 14.97
CA ALA A 155 2.37 10.53 13.76
C ALA A 155 2.38 12.05 13.54
N ARG A 156 1.25 12.74 13.76
CA ARG A 156 1.19 14.22 13.68
C ARG A 156 2.07 14.87 14.73
N LYS A 157 2.06 14.39 15.98
CA LYS A 157 2.96 14.88 17.04
C LYS A 157 4.42 14.69 16.65
N TYR A 158 4.83 13.50 16.21
CA TYR A 158 6.20 13.23 15.78
C TYR A 158 6.68 14.20 14.68
N VAL A 159 5.82 14.49 13.70
CA VAL A 159 6.14 15.46 12.63
C VAL A 159 6.29 16.88 13.18
N ILE A 160 5.46 17.30 14.13
CA ILE A 160 5.57 18.62 14.79
C ILE A 160 6.84 18.70 15.63
N ASP A 161 7.09 17.71 16.50
CA ASP A 161 8.29 17.64 17.36
C ASP A 161 9.58 17.65 16.51
N PHE A 162 9.59 16.93 15.37
CA PHE A 162 10.68 16.91 14.41
C PHE A 162 10.91 18.27 13.72
N TYR A 163 9.85 18.96 13.28
CA TYR A 163 9.99 20.32 12.74
C TYR A 163 10.44 21.33 13.79
N LEU A 164 9.97 21.23 15.04
CA LEU A 164 10.43 22.09 16.13
C LEU A 164 11.92 21.86 16.43
N MET A 165 12.39 20.61 16.41
CA MET A 165 13.83 20.30 16.53
C MET A 165 14.64 20.99 15.44
N LEU A 166 14.23 20.90 14.17
CA LEU A 166 14.91 21.55 13.03
C LEU A 166 14.88 23.09 13.07
N ILE A 167 13.95 23.70 13.83
CA ILE A 167 13.84 25.16 14.01
C ILE A 167 14.65 25.64 15.24
N THR A 168 15.01 24.74 16.17
CA THR A 168 15.71 25.09 17.43
C THR A 168 17.25 24.98 17.31
N GLU A 169 17.79 24.90 16.08
CA GLU A 169 19.24 24.82 15.82
C GLU A 169 20.01 26.12 16.19
N ASP A 170 19.31 27.21 16.53
CA ASP A 170 19.90 28.44 17.10
C ASP A 170 20.39 28.30 18.56
N GLY A 171 20.68 27.07 19.04
CA GLY A 171 21.82 26.88 19.94
C GLY A 171 21.64 26.16 21.29
N VAL A 172 20.55 25.43 21.57
CA VAL A 172 20.48 24.60 22.81
C VAL A 172 19.96 23.18 22.56
N VAL A 173 20.90 22.24 22.45
CA VAL A 173 20.59 20.79 22.40
C VAL A 173 19.99 20.33 23.74
N LYS A 174 18.77 19.78 23.71
CA LYS A 174 18.16 19.10 24.87
C LYS A 174 17.87 17.63 24.54
N ALA A 175 18.33 16.75 25.44
CA ALA A 175 18.37 15.32 25.20
C ALA A 175 17.02 14.61 25.45
N GLY A 176 16.82 13.49 24.75
CA GLY A 176 16.03 12.37 25.26
C GLY A 176 14.71 12.04 24.56
N TYR A 177 14.78 11.33 23.42
CA TYR A 177 13.70 10.46 22.97
C TYR A 177 14.24 9.10 22.51
N ARG A 178 14.11 8.06 23.36
CA ARG A 178 14.26 6.66 22.96
C ARG A 178 13.00 6.18 22.21
N GLY A 179 12.79 6.69 21.00
CA GLY A 179 11.81 6.12 20.06
C GLY A 179 12.44 4.97 19.29
N SER A 180 11.83 3.78 19.28
CA SER A 180 12.38 2.64 18.52
C SER A 180 12.21 2.84 17.01
N TYR A 181 13.29 3.21 16.34
CA TYR A 181 13.30 3.57 14.92
C TYR A 181 12.95 2.39 13.99
N ASN A 182 12.21 2.65 12.90
CA ASN A 182 12.15 1.78 11.72
C ASN A 182 12.71 2.56 10.52
N PRO A 183 13.87 2.16 9.96
CA PRO A 183 14.63 2.99 9.02
C PRO A 183 14.05 3.05 7.59
N ASN A 184 12.95 2.35 7.29
CA ASN A 184 12.46 2.19 5.92
C ASN A 184 11.60 3.37 5.38
N PHE A 185 11.27 4.36 6.21
CA PHE A 185 10.46 5.52 5.79
C PHE A 185 11.33 6.68 5.23
N HIS A 186 11.85 6.51 4.02
CA HIS A 186 12.54 7.57 3.29
C HIS A 186 11.55 8.57 2.66
N ILE A 187 11.10 9.58 3.42
CA ILE A 187 10.06 10.52 2.98
C ILE A 187 10.64 11.68 2.15
N PRO A 188 10.22 11.89 0.88
CA PRO A 188 10.72 12.97 0.02
C PRO A 188 10.04 14.33 0.30
N LEU A 189 9.92 14.71 1.58
CA LEU A 189 9.09 15.86 2.00
C LEU A 189 9.69 17.24 1.67
N LEU A 190 11.00 17.35 1.47
CA LEU A 190 11.70 18.63 1.28
C LEU A 190 11.22 19.41 0.05
N CYS A 191 10.73 18.74 -0.99
CA CYS A 191 10.25 19.40 -2.22
C CYS A 191 8.85 20.03 -2.08
N LEU A 192 8.02 19.57 -1.14
CA LEU A 192 6.65 20.07 -0.96
C LEU A 192 6.61 21.42 -0.25
N ASN A 193 7.48 21.63 0.74
CA ASN A 193 7.44 22.82 1.60
C ASN A 193 7.77 24.12 0.82
N ARG A 194 8.71 24.06 -0.14
CA ARG A 194 9.06 25.22 -0.99
C ARG A 194 7.85 25.79 -1.73
N ARG A 195 7.03 24.96 -2.37
CA ARG A 195 5.86 25.42 -3.14
C ARG A 195 4.79 26.07 -2.25
N TYR A 196 4.65 25.63 -1.00
CA TYR A 196 3.71 26.23 -0.06
C TYR A 196 4.17 27.61 0.40
N LEU A 197 5.46 27.76 0.71
CA LEU A 197 6.07 29.05 1.06
C LEU A 197 6.03 30.05 -0.12
N GLU A 198 6.29 29.60 -1.35
CA GLU A 198 6.16 30.42 -2.57
C GLU A 198 4.72 30.93 -2.80
N GLN A 199 3.70 30.19 -2.40
CA GLN A 199 2.29 30.63 -2.49
C GLN A 199 1.96 31.70 -1.44
N GLN A 200 2.40 31.52 -0.18
CA GLN A 200 2.21 32.56 0.84
C GLN A 200 2.93 33.87 0.48
N ALA A 201 4.19 33.79 0.02
CA ALA A 201 4.96 34.97 -0.38
C ALA A 201 4.26 35.78 -1.48
N LYS A 202 3.69 35.11 -2.48
CA LYS A 202 2.92 35.79 -3.55
C LYS A 202 1.68 36.49 -3.01
N SER A 203 0.86 35.80 -2.21
CA SER A 203 -0.37 36.36 -1.64
C SER A 203 -0.12 37.60 -0.76
N GLN A 204 1.00 37.64 -0.02
CA GLN A 204 1.39 38.83 0.74
C GLN A 204 1.84 39.98 -0.18
N SER A 205 2.60 39.70 -1.25
CA SER A 205 3.02 40.72 -2.22
C SER A 205 1.87 41.34 -3.02
N GLU A 206 0.80 40.58 -3.22
CA GLU A 206 -0.42 41.01 -3.89
C GLU A 206 -1.24 41.94 -2.98
N LYS A 207 -1.43 41.55 -1.71
CA LYS A 207 -2.04 42.42 -0.69
C LYS A 207 -1.30 43.74 -0.44
N ALA A 208 0.04 43.73 -0.45
CA ALA A 208 0.82 44.96 -0.28
C ALA A 208 0.49 45.98 -1.37
N LYS A 209 0.45 45.54 -2.64
CA LYS A 209 0.11 46.41 -3.78
C LYS A 209 -1.32 46.95 -3.74
N GLU A 210 -2.26 46.20 -3.18
CA GLU A 210 -3.66 46.64 -3.06
C GLU A 210 -3.83 47.74 -1.99
N VAL A 211 -2.98 47.75 -0.95
CA VAL A 211 -2.92 48.83 0.04
C VAL A 211 -2.27 50.09 -0.57
N ASP A 212 -1.13 49.95 -1.23
CA ASP A 212 -0.41 51.08 -1.87
C ASP A 212 -1.20 51.72 -3.04
N ALA A 213 -2.21 51.03 -3.59
CA ALA A 213 -3.08 51.53 -4.65
C ALA A 213 -4.36 52.23 -4.13
N SER A 214 -4.53 52.34 -2.82
CA SER A 214 -5.72 52.92 -2.16
C SER A 214 -5.38 54.10 -1.24
N ALA A 215 -4.22 54.71 -1.43
CA ALA A 215 -3.69 55.88 -0.71
C ALA A 215 -3.29 57.01 -1.67
#